data_AF-A0A1Y2DI29-F1
#
_entry.id   AF-A0A1Y2DI29-F1
#
_cell.length_a   1.000
_cell.length_b   1.000
_cell.length_c   1.000
_cell.angle_alpha   90.00
_cell.angle_beta   90.00
_cell.angle_gamma   90.00
#
_symmetry.space_group_name_H-M   'P 1'
#
loop_
_entity.id
_entity.type
_entity.pdbx_description
1 polymer ?
#
loop_
_entity_poly.entity_id
_entity_poly.type
_entity_poly.pdbx_seq_one_letter_code
_entity_poly.pdbx_strand_id
1 'polypeptide(L)'
;MSENESMNVSKGTCYYAEHNVTKGDFIPCGNVELGHWPCCHTGDVCLGYLNGNACYDAETGSTYLAGCTDNDLTDRACPHKSL
;
A
#
# COMPACT_ATOMS: atom_id res chain seq x y z
N MET A 1 -15.89 -24.71 2.80
CA MET A 1 -14.80 -24.01 3.52
C MET A 1 -14.92 -22.57 3.10
N SER A 2 -15.51 -21.72 3.95
CA SER A 2 -15.73 -20.31 3.61
C SER A 2 -14.37 -19.61 3.59
N GLU A 3 -13.94 -19.20 2.41
CA GLU A 3 -12.68 -18.50 2.19
C GLU A 3 -12.74 -17.18 2.96
N ASN A 4 -12.12 -17.18 4.13
CA ASN A 4 -11.88 -15.98 4.91
C ASN A 4 -10.89 -15.15 4.11
N GLU A 5 -11.38 -14.17 3.34
CA GLU A 5 -10.56 -13.11 2.77
C GLU A 5 -9.75 -12.50 3.92
N SER A 6 -8.52 -12.98 4.03
CA SER A 6 -7.67 -12.61 5.14
C SER A 6 -7.11 -11.25 4.78
N MET A 7 -7.38 -10.26 5.63
CA MET A 7 -6.88 -8.89 5.48
C MET A 7 -5.36 -8.80 5.23
N ASN A 8 -4.62 -9.85 5.60
CA ASN A 8 -3.19 -10.00 5.44
C ASN A 8 -2.76 -10.59 4.07
N VAL A 9 -3.70 -10.79 3.13
CA VAL A 9 -3.37 -11.21 1.76
C VAL A 9 -3.18 -9.96 0.93
N SER A 10 -2.01 -9.84 0.31
CA SER A 10 -1.74 -8.80 -0.68
C SER A 10 -2.55 -9.08 -1.94
N LYS A 11 -3.54 -8.23 -2.25
CA LYS A 11 -4.37 -8.34 -3.45
C LYS A 11 -4.82 -6.97 -3.92
N GLY A 12 -4.53 -6.63 -5.18
CA GLY A 12 -5.01 -5.41 -5.83
C GLY A 12 -3.94 -4.71 -6.66
N THR A 13 -4.29 -3.50 -7.13
CA THR A 13 -3.43 -2.64 -7.95
C THR A 13 -2.92 -1.48 -7.12
N CYS A 14 -1.65 -1.14 -7.29
CA CYS A 14 -0.98 -0.05 -6.60
C CYS A 14 -0.74 1.14 -7.53
N TYR A 15 -0.86 2.35 -6.99
CA TYR A 15 -0.68 3.63 -7.69
C TYR A 15 0.32 4.50 -6.93
N TYR A 16 1.29 5.08 -7.66
CA TYR A 16 2.31 5.97 -7.07
C TYR A 16 1.98 7.46 -7.27
N ALA A 17 1.07 7.76 -8.19
CA ALA A 17 0.47 9.06 -8.42
C ALA A 17 -0.96 8.82 -8.93
N GLU A 18 -1.78 9.87 -8.96
CA GLU A 18 -3.16 9.79 -9.45
C GLU A 18 -3.20 9.12 -10.82
N HIS A 19 -4.03 8.08 -10.99
CA HIS A 19 -4.14 7.31 -12.24
C HIS A 19 -2.85 6.64 -12.76
N ASN A 20 -1.76 6.65 -11.97
CA ASN A 20 -0.47 6.13 -12.38
C ASN A 20 -0.09 4.90 -11.56
N VAL A 21 -0.21 3.73 -12.19
CA VAL A 21 0.10 2.41 -11.60
C VAL A 21 1.60 2.33 -11.25
N THR A 22 1.92 1.81 -10.06
CA THR A 22 3.31 1.54 -9.65
C THR A 22 4.00 0.61 -10.64
N LYS A 23 5.25 0.92 -10.97
CA LYS A 23 6.12 0.02 -11.72
C LYS A 23 7.02 -0.76 -10.75
N GLY A 24 7.38 -1.99 -11.13
CA GLY A 24 8.26 -2.85 -10.32
C GLY A 24 7.50 -3.63 -9.25
N ASP A 25 8.22 -4.06 -8.22
CA ASP A 25 7.74 -5.05 -7.24
C ASP A 25 7.00 -4.42 -6.05
N PHE A 26 6.08 -3.48 -6.33
CA PHE A 26 5.23 -2.87 -5.31
C PHE A 26 3.90 -3.59 -5.19
N ILE A 27 3.55 -4.01 -3.98
CA ILE A 27 2.33 -4.76 -3.69
C ILE A 27 1.54 -4.10 -2.56
N PRO A 28 0.20 -4.27 -2.54
CA PRO A 28 -0.60 -3.71 -1.46
C PRO A 28 -0.37 -4.46 -0.15
N CYS A 29 -0.38 -3.73 0.96
CA CYS A 29 -0.25 -4.31 2.30
C CYS A 29 -1.45 -5.14 2.76
N GLY A 30 -2.53 -5.16 1.97
CA GLY A 30 -3.73 -5.94 2.24
C GLY A 30 -4.55 -6.18 0.97
N ASN A 31 -5.81 -6.55 1.17
CA ASN A 31 -6.75 -6.84 0.10
C ASN A 31 -7.60 -5.60 -0.21
N VAL A 32 -7.56 -5.12 -1.45
CA VAL A 32 -8.33 -3.96 -1.91
C VAL A 32 -9.84 -4.15 -1.82
N GLU A 33 -10.33 -5.39 -1.79
CA GLU A 33 -11.76 -5.69 -1.59
C GLU A 33 -12.22 -5.33 -0.16
N LEU A 34 -11.29 -5.17 0.78
CA LEU A 34 -11.55 -4.81 2.19
C LEU A 34 -11.28 -3.32 2.49
N GLY A 35 -10.80 -2.54 1.51
CA GLY A 35 -10.51 -1.12 1.66
C GLY A 35 -9.22 -0.70 0.95
N HIS A 36 -8.85 0.57 1.07
CA HIS A 36 -7.60 1.07 0.50
C HIS A 36 -6.41 0.83 1.42
N TRP A 37 -5.29 0.42 0.83
CA TRP A 37 -4.06 0.02 1.52
C TRP A 37 -2.85 0.77 0.97
N PRO A 38 -1.83 1.04 1.80
CA PRO A 38 -0.52 1.45 1.31
C PRO A 38 0.10 0.35 0.44
N CYS A 39 0.95 0.80 -0.46
CA CYS A 39 1.74 -0.06 -1.32
C CYS A 39 3.20 0.01 -0.93
N CYS A 40 3.80 -1.16 -0.65
CA CYS A 40 5.18 -1.31 -0.25
C CYS A 40 5.94 -2.16 -1.24
N HIS A 41 7.25 -1.97 -1.31
CA HIS A 41 8.11 -2.86 -2.06
C HIS A 41 8.03 -4.28 -1.47
N THR A 42 8.07 -5.28 -2.32
CA THR A 42 7.96 -6.68 -1.90
C THR A 42 9.10 -7.01 -0.95
N GLY A 43 8.75 -7.57 0.21
CA GLY A 43 9.70 -7.89 1.29
C GLY A 43 9.75 -6.86 2.42
N ASP A 44 9.23 -5.65 2.21
CA ASP A 44 9.22 -4.60 3.23
C ASP A 44 8.09 -4.78 4.24
N VAL A 45 8.26 -4.16 5.41
CA VAL A 45 7.30 -4.23 6.50
C VAL A 45 6.26 -3.12 6.34
N CYS A 46 5.00 -3.53 6.24
CA CYS A 46 3.86 -2.62 6.28
C CYS A 46 3.70 -2.02 7.68
N LEU A 47 4.03 -0.74 7.83
CA LEU A 47 3.71 0.02 9.04
C LEU A 47 2.25 0.46 8.91
N GLY A 48 1.36 -0.36 9.48
CA GLY A 48 -0.06 -0.40 9.16
C GLY A 48 -0.84 0.92 9.26
N TYR A 49 -2.12 0.84 8.92
CA TYR A 49 -3.07 1.94 8.65
C TYR A 49 -3.01 3.18 9.56
N LEU A 50 -2.64 2.99 10.84
CA LEU A 50 -2.59 4.04 11.86
C LEU A 50 -1.26 4.82 11.89
N ASN A 51 -0.20 4.28 11.28
CA ASN A 51 1.15 4.85 11.29
C ASN A 51 1.48 5.51 9.94
N GLY A 52 0.59 6.37 9.46
CA GLY A 52 0.83 7.19 8.27
C GLY A 52 0.87 6.43 6.94
N ASN A 53 0.51 5.13 6.94
CA ASN A 53 0.49 4.28 5.76
C ASN A 53 1.86 4.16 5.09
N ALA A 54 2.87 3.87 5.93
CA ALA A 54 4.26 3.83 5.53
C ALA A 54 4.80 2.40 5.39
N CYS A 55 5.94 2.31 4.70
CA CYS A 55 6.69 1.08 4.49
C CYS A 55 8.03 1.21 5.20
N TYR A 56 8.46 0.13 5.84
CA TYR A 56 9.78 0.05 6.44
C TYR A 56 10.63 -0.97 5.69
N ASP A 57 11.69 -0.46 5.09
CA ASP A 57 12.74 -1.26 4.50
C ASP A 57 13.75 -1.60 5.60
N ALA A 58 13.80 -2.88 5.98
CA ALA A 58 14.69 -3.38 7.02
C ALA A 58 16.16 -3.50 6.56
N GLU A 59 16.41 -3.54 5.25
CA GLU A 59 17.77 -3.59 4.70
C GLU A 59 18.45 -2.22 4.81
N THR A 60 17.74 -1.14 4.46
CA THR A 60 18.28 0.23 4.58
C THR A 60 17.97 0.89 5.91
N GLY A 61 16.99 0.39 6.67
CA GLY A 61 16.47 1.00 7.88
C GLY A 61 15.60 2.23 7.62
N SER A 62 15.14 2.42 6.38
CA SER A 62 14.37 3.60 5.97
C SER A 62 12.87 3.39 6.12
N THR A 63 12.17 4.44 6.55
CA THR A 63 10.71 4.52 6.47
C THR A 63 10.31 5.42 5.30
N TYR A 64 9.44 4.95 4.40
CA TYR A 64 9.08 5.66 3.19
C TYR A 64 7.59 5.55 2.83
N LEU A 65 7.15 6.42 1.92
CA LEU A 65 5.80 6.45 1.36
C LEU A 65 5.87 6.28 -0.16
N ALA A 66 5.53 5.08 -0.67
CA ALA A 66 5.56 4.82 -2.10
C ALA A 66 4.25 5.16 -2.79
N GLY A 67 3.15 4.51 -2.41
CA GLY A 67 1.86 4.63 -3.07
C GLY A 67 0.70 4.02 -2.30
N CYS A 68 -0.45 3.94 -2.95
CA CYS A 68 -1.69 3.41 -2.38
C CYS A 68 -2.50 2.66 -3.43
N THR A 69 -3.49 1.90 -3.00
CA THR A 69 -4.43 1.22 -3.90
C THR A 69 -5.61 2.07 -4.36
N ASP A 70 -5.77 3.27 -3.78
CA ASP A 70 -6.71 4.26 -4.32
C ASP A 70 -6.11 4.87 -5.58
N ASN A 71 -6.88 4.87 -6.66
CA ASN A 71 -6.47 5.43 -7.95
C ASN A 71 -6.39 6.96 -7.87
N ASP A 72 -7.31 7.58 -7.13
CA ASP A 72 -7.42 9.03 -7.01
C ASP A 72 -6.51 9.59 -5.90
N LEU A 73 -5.90 8.72 -5.07
CA LEU A 73 -5.08 9.07 -3.90
C LEU A 73 -5.77 10.05 -2.93
N THR A 74 -7.10 9.95 -2.84
CA THR A 74 -7.94 10.81 -1.98
C THR A 74 -8.32 10.15 -0.66
N ASP A 75 -8.23 8.81 -0.57
CA ASP A 75 -8.50 8.11 0.67
C ASP A 75 -7.48 8.51 1.76
N ARG A 76 -7.95 8.66 3.00
CA ARG A 76 -7.10 8.95 4.17
C ARG A 76 -6.03 7.87 4.42
N ALA A 77 -6.24 6.67 3.90
CA ALA A 77 -5.29 5.55 3.88
C ALA A 77 -4.11 5.79 2.93
N CYS A 78 -4.21 6.79 2.07
CA CYS A 78 -3.23 7.06 1.04
C CYS A 78 -2.40 8.29 1.41
N PRO A 79 -1.09 8.26 1.14
CA PRO A 79 -0.26 9.46 1.29
C PRO A 79 -0.71 10.50 0.26
N HIS A 80 -1.17 11.66 0.75
CA HIS A 80 -1.53 12.78 -0.11
C HIS A 80 -0.26 13.36 -0.75
N LYS A 81 -0.02 13.04 -2.02
CA LYS A 81 1.09 13.59 -2.80
C LYS A 81 0.63 14.91 -3.42
N SER A 82 0.82 16.01 -2.70
CA SER A 82 0.74 17.34 -3.33
C SER A 82 1.98 17.52 -4.20
N LEU A 83 1.77 17.56 -5.52
CA LEU A 83 2.77 17.98 -6.52
C LEU A 83 3.26 19.40 -6.26
#